data_AF-A0A532TN49-F1
#
_entry.id   AF-A0A532TN49-F1
#
_cell.length_a   1.000
_cell.length_b   1.000
_cell.length_c   1.000
_cell.angle_alpha   90.00
_cell.angle_beta   90.00
_cell.angle_gamma   90.00
#
_symmetry.space_group_name_H-M   'P 1'
#
loop_
_entity.id
_entity.type
_entity.pdbx_description
1 polymer ?
#
loop_
_entity_poly.entity_id
_entity_poly.type
_entity_poly.pdbx_seq_one_letter_code
_entity_poly.pdbx_strand_id
1 'polypeptide(L)'
;MTDSMVINDILISFCQKIHPYNIPCIKFKELDFRYKLIYKKEYKIDENDINKASFIIFLISFIVLFITSIFITNFSLIMVTIYSFILALIFSYTFNIRFYKEIKKKEKQINALLYLVKIYFSLIQKSLGENADYSINFIKLIKEYKLPISKDFGEILSKIQLGQNPEALLSEIITPSEDFNSYLKGLLLSNFSHDNIRNGFSENSLEKQFRTYLREIESKLTVLFFIGLFFPLGLCFLILFQRINYFLLISILPLFFVSLKFLNKKFLKNDFFLLGLINNYSKKEKTKFDEFISFLIGFTMNLKRNISPEIAFLKSYSQNKRQFKLLEKPLKSQISQLLNFSCSFDEILENLHIELKSIRFKLILDVIGKIVAENAYLSHEKITDILNVISNHQKLENRLEIIIRGERFKVLLFLFLLPIIIGGIGGLIPLFNFVISNVTFNPSFNFASLFDLIFTYDFIIIFFSLLYCVYVSSYYFLKIINYERRKILLVVSNTLYGLAFFFSCINILNYI
;
A
#
# COMPACT_ATOMS: atom_id res chain seq x y z
N MET A 1 -8.46 -13.46 9.31
CA MET A 1 -7.30 -14.18 8.72
C MET A 1 -7.67 -15.63 8.38
N THR A 2 -8.63 -16.21 9.11
CA THR A 2 -9.22 -17.55 8.91
C THR A 2 -10.00 -17.69 7.60
N ASP A 3 -10.90 -16.76 7.27
CA ASP A 3 -11.77 -16.90 6.07
C ASP A 3 -10.99 -16.80 4.74
N SER A 4 -9.88 -16.04 4.73
CA SER A 4 -9.01 -15.96 3.55
C SER A 4 -8.20 -17.24 3.34
N MET A 5 -7.86 -17.98 4.40
CA MET A 5 -7.13 -19.24 4.30
C MET A 5 -8.00 -20.33 3.69
N VAL A 6 -9.25 -20.47 4.14
CA VAL A 6 -10.19 -21.48 3.63
C VAL A 6 -10.42 -21.32 2.11
N ILE A 7 -10.61 -20.08 1.64
CA ILE A 7 -10.80 -19.81 0.21
C ILE A 7 -9.56 -20.19 -0.59
N ASN A 8 -8.36 -19.93 -0.08
CA ASN A 8 -7.13 -20.25 -0.81
C ASN A 8 -6.92 -21.75 -0.93
N ASP A 9 -7.22 -22.52 0.13
CA ASP A 9 -7.10 -23.98 0.11
C ASP A 9 -8.06 -24.60 -0.92
N ILE A 10 -9.28 -24.06 -1.03
CA ILE A 10 -10.24 -24.46 -2.08
C ILE A 10 -9.68 -24.18 -3.47
N LEU A 11 -9.11 -22.99 -3.70
CA LEU A 11 -8.55 -22.62 -5.00
C LEU A 11 -7.28 -23.42 -5.35
N ILE A 12 -6.45 -23.76 -4.37
CA ILE A 12 -5.30 -24.67 -4.54
C ILE A 12 -5.80 -26.05 -4.94
N SER A 13 -6.80 -26.58 -4.23
CA SER A 13 -7.39 -27.88 -4.56
C SER A 13 -8.01 -27.90 -5.97
N PHE A 14 -8.60 -26.78 -6.40
CA PHE A 14 -9.13 -26.61 -7.75
C PHE A 14 -8.02 -26.70 -8.80
N CYS A 15 -6.91 -26.00 -8.61
CA CYS A 15 -5.76 -26.07 -9.53
C CYS A 15 -5.17 -27.49 -9.58
N GLN A 16 -5.01 -28.16 -8.43
CA GLN A 16 -4.49 -29.53 -8.35
C GLN A 16 -5.40 -30.53 -9.08
N LYS A 17 -6.72 -30.39 -8.98
CA LYS A 17 -7.68 -31.23 -9.72
C LYS A 17 -7.58 -31.05 -11.22
N ILE A 18 -7.17 -29.87 -11.70
CA ILE A 18 -7.06 -29.54 -13.13
C ILE A 18 -5.75 -30.04 -13.74
N HIS A 19 -4.71 -30.23 -12.93
CA HIS A 19 -3.38 -30.68 -13.35
C HIS A 19 -3.37 -31.78 -14.45
N PRO A 20 -4.10 -32.91 -14.30
CA PRO A 20 -4.05 -34.01 -15.27
C PRO A 20 -4.73 -33.71 -16.61
N TYR A 21 -5.57 -32.68 -16.70
CA TYR A 21 -6.33 -32.40 -17.91
C TYR A 21 -5.52 -31.56 -18.90
N ASN A 22 -5.62 -31.89 -20.19
CA ASN A 22 -4.98 -31.12 -21.27
C ASN A 22 -5.93 -30.03 -21.79
N ILE A 23 -6.00 -28.91 -21.06
CA ILE A 23 -6.91 -27.78 -21.30
C ILE A 23 -6.07 -26.58 -21.80
N PRO A 24 -6.63 -25.69 -22.64
CA PRO A 24 -5.97 -24.44 -23.02
C PRO A 24 -5.56 -23.60 -21.80
N CYS A 25 -4.50 -22.82 -21.97
CA CYS A 25 -3.91 -22.00 -20.92
C CYS A 25 -4.03 -20.51 -21.26
N ILE A 26 -4.45 -19.69 -20.29
CA ILE A 26 -4.32 -18.23 -20.41
C ILE A 26 -3.12 -17.78 -19.58
N LYS A 27 -2.07 -17.32 -20.25
CA LYS A 27 -0.86 -16.80 -19.61
C LYS A 27 -0.99 -15.29 -19.43
N PHE A 28 -1.09 -14.83 -18.19
CA PHE A 28 -1.07 -13.40 -17.86
C PHE A 28 0.30 -12.90 -17.41
N LYS A 29 1.06 -13.76 -16.74
CA LYS A 29 2.36 -13.41 -16.17
C LYS A 29 3.26 -14.64 -16.15
N GLU A 30 4.51 -14.43 -16.54
CA GLU A 30 5.56 -15.43 -16.37
C GLU A 30 6.15 -15.36 -14.96
N LEU A 31 6.30 -16.51 -14.32
CA LEU A 31 6.94 -16.61 -13.02
C LEU A 31 8.45 -16.83 -13.17
N ASP A 32 9.23 -16.09 -12.38
CA ASP A 32 10.66 -16.36 -12.25
C ASP A 32 10.88 -17.77 -11.68
N PHE A 33 12.03 -18.37 -12.00
CA PHE A 33 12.39 -19.72 -11.58
C PHE A 33 12.20 -19.97 -10.08
N ARG A 34 12.55 -18.99 -9.23
CA ARG A 34 12.34 -19.08 -7.77
C ARG A 34 10.87 -19.22 -7.40
N TYR A 35 9.98 -18.42 -7.99
CA TYR A 35 8.54 -18.50 -7.68
C TYR A 35 7.95 -19.82 -8.16
N LYS A 36 8.43 -20.38 -9.29
CA LYS A 36 8.07 -21.73 -9.74
C LYS A 36 8.44 -22.79 -8.69
N LEU A 37 9.65 -22.72 -8.14
CA LEU A 37 10.08 -23.64 -7.07
C LEU A 37 9.22 -23.49 -5.81
N ILE A 38 8.91 -22.26 -5.39
CA ILE A 38 8.07 -22.04 -4.20
C ILE A 38 6.65 -22.54 -4.44
N TYR A 39 6.07 -22.36 -5.63
CA TYR A 39 4.73 -22.87 -5.94
C TYR A 39 4.69 -24.39 -5.85
N LYS A 40 5.70 -25.06 -6.39
CA LYS A 40 5.84 -26.51 -6.32
C LYS A 40 6.00 -27.01 -4.88
N LYS A 41 6.81 -26.31 -4.07
CA LYS A 41 7.05 -26.67 -2.67
C LYS A 41 5.85 -26.41 -1.76
N GLU A 42 5.29 -25.19 -1.78
CA GLU A 42 4.21 -24.78 -0.86
C GLU A 42 2.84 -25.32 -1.29
N TYR A 43 2.55 -25.35 -2.60
CA TYR A 43 1.21 -25.64 -3.10
C TYR A 43 1.11 -26.94 -3.90
N LYS A 44 2.23 -27.58 -4.26
CA LYS A 44 2.27 -28.74 -5.17
C LYS A 44 1.57 -28.46 -6.51
N ILE A 45 1.74 -27.24 -7.02
CA ILE A 45 1.13 -26.74 -8.24
C ILE A 45 2.23 -26.16 -9.14
N ASP A 46 2.12 -26.39 -10.45
CA ASP A 46 2.99 -25.75 -11.44
C ASP A 46 2.33 -24.49 -12.02
N GLU A 47 3.12 -23.58 -12.60
CA GLU A 47 2.60 -22.37 -13.26
C GLU A 47 1.54 -22.68 -14.31
N ASN A 48 1.71 -23.80 -15.02
CA ASN A 48 0.79 -24.23 -16.06
C ASN A 48 -0.61 -24.54 -15.52
N ASP A 49 -0.70 -25.11 -14.32
CA ASP A 49 -1.98 -25.47 -13.69
C ASP A 49 -2.80 -24.22 -13.35
N ILE A 50 -2.13 -23.15 -12.93
CA ILE A 50 -2.78 -21.86 -12.65
C ILE A 50 -3.25 -21.24 -13.95
N ASN A 51 -2.47 -21.33 -15.03
CA ASN A 51 -2.88 -20.82 -16.35
C ASN A 51 -4.06 -21.61 -16.94
N LYS A 52 -4.13 -22.94 -16.71
CA LYS A 52 -5.30 -23.77 -17.05
C LYS A 52 -6.52 -23.38 -16.21
N ALA A 53 -6.37 -23.23 -14.90
CA ALA A 53 -7.45 -22.81 -14.00
C ALA A 53 -7.97 -21.40 -14.35
N SER A 54 -7.06 -20.48 -14.73
CA SER A 54 -7.41 -19.16 -15.26
C SER A 54 -8.27 -19.23 -16.53
N PHE A 55 -7.98 -20.16 -17.44
CA PHE A 55 -8.80 -20.38 -18.64
C PHE A 55 -10.21 -20.83 -18.28
N ILE A 56 -10.35 -21.79 -17.35
CA ILE A 56 -11.68 -22.27 -16.92
C ILE A 56 -12.48 -21.15 -16.26
N ILE A 57 -11.85 -20.35 -15.40
CA ILE A 57 -12.50 -19.20 -14.75
C ILE A 57 -12.93 -18.15 -15.78
N PHE A 58 -12.10 -17.90 -16.79
CA PHE A 58 -12.47 -17.02 -17.90
C PHE A 58 -13.72 -17.54 -18.61
N LEU A 59 -13.76 -18.82 -18.97
CA LEU A 59 -14.87 -19.41 -19.71
C LEU A 59 -16.18 -19.39 -18.90
N ILE A 60 -16.14 -19.80 -17.63
CA ILE A 60 -17.31 -19.77 -16.74
C ILE A 60 -17.80 -18.34 -16.54
N SER A 61 -16.90 -17.40 -16.24
CA SER A 61 -17.28 -16.00 -16.02
C SER A 61 -17.85 -15.35 -17.28
N PHE A 62 -17.28 -15.64 -18.45
CA PHE A 62 -17.80 -15.16 -19.73
C PHE A 62 -19.23 -15.65 -19.97
N ILE A 63 -19.49 -16.96 -19.84
CA ILE A 63 -20.83 -17.54 -20.05
C ILE A 63 -21.85 -16.93 -19.09
N VAL A 64 -21.53 -16.86 -17.80
CA VAL A 64 -22.46 -16.32 -16.78
C VAL A 64 -22.76 -14.84 -17.06
N LEU A 65 -21.73 -14.03 -17.33
CA LEU A 65 -21.91 -12.59 -17.61
C LEU A 65 -22.68 -12.36 -18.91
N PHE A 66 -22.41 -13.16 -19.95
CA PHE A 66 -23.07 -13.05 -21.23
C PHE A 66 -24.56 -13.40 -21.14
N ILE A 67 -24.90 -14.53 -20.51
CA ILE A 67 -26.30 -14.95 -20.32
C ILE A 67 -27.05 -13.89 -19.51
N THR A 68 -26.51 -13.48 -18.36
CA THR A 68 -27.17 -12.51 -17.48
C THR A 68 -27.37 -11.16 -18.15
N SER A 69 -26.39 -10.67 -18.92
CA SER A 69 -26.50 -9.39 -19.61
C SER A 69 -27.48 -9.39 -20.79
N ILE A 70 -27.61 -10.51 -21.53
CA ILE A 70 -28.65 -10.65 -22.55
C ILE A 70 -30.05 -10.54 -21.95
N PHE A 71 -30.28 -11.13 -20.77
CA PHE A 71 -31.61 -11.10 -20.13
C PHE A 71 -31.92 -9.78 -19.43
N ILE A 72 -30.92 -9.05 -18.96
CA ILE A 72 -31.10 -7.84 -18.13
C ILE A 72 -31.07 -6.55 -18.96
N THR A 73 -30.36 -6.53 -20.09
CA THR A 73 -30.07 -5.29 -20.83
C THR A 73 -30.52 -5.33 -22.28
N ASN A 74 -31.09 -4.21 -22.76
CA ASN A 74 -31.45 -4.01 -24.18
C ASN A 74 -30.24 -3.56 -25.03
N PHE A 75 -29.02 -3.86 -24.62
CA PHE A 75 -27.83 -3.48 -25.37
C PHE A 75 -27.67 -4.35 -26.62
N SER A 76 -26.99 -3.82 -27.65
CA SER A 76 -26.65 -4.63 -28.82
C SER A 76 -25.78 -5.82 -28.43
N LEU A 77 -25.97 -6.95 -29.10
CA LEU A 77 -25.23 -8.19 -28.82
C LEU A 77 -23.70 -7.99 -28.90
N ILE A 78 -23.24 -7.10 -29.78
CA ILE A 78 -21.82 -6.72 -29.90
C ILE A 78 -21.34 -6.01 -28.63
N MET A 79 -22.10 -5.08 -28.06
CA MET A 79 -21.71 -4.41 -26.81
C MET A 79 -21.71 -5.39 -25.63
N VAL A 80 -22.70 -6.28 -25.59
CA VAL A 80 -22.82 -7.33 -24.56
C VAL A 80 -21.64 -8.30 -24.61
N THR A 81 -21.26 -8.78 -25.80
CA THR A 81 -20.08 -9.64 -25.97
C THR A 81 -18.79 -8.95 -25.53
N ILE A 82 -18.55 -7.71 -25.98
CA ILE A 82 -17.34 -6.96 -25.63
C ILE A 82 -17.22 -6.73 -24.12
N TYR A 83 -18.28 -6.25 -23.46
CA TYR A 83 -18.23 -5.99 -22.02
C TYR A 83 -18.06 -7.29 -21.20
N SER A 84 -18.77 -8.36 -21.56
CA SER A 84 -18.67 -9.66 -20.89
C SER A 84 -17.27 -10.26 -21.05
N PHE A 85 -16.66 -10.12 -22.23
CA PHE A 85 -15.29 -10.55 -22.49
C PHE A 85 -14.27 -9.79 -21.65
N ILE A 86 -14.36 -8.46 -21.60
CA ILE A 86 -13.47 -7.61 -20.80
C ILE A 86 -13.57 -7.97 -19.31
N LEU A 87 -14.79 -8.11 -18.79
CA LEU A 87 -14.99 -8.49 -17.40
C LEU A 87 -14.45 -9.90 -17.09
N ALA A 88 -14.71 -10.88 -17.96
CA ALA A 88 -14.20 -12.24 -17.79
C ALA A 88 -12.66 -12.28 -17.77
N LEU A 89 -12.01 -11.49 -18.62
CA LEU A 89 -10.56 -11.30 -18.59
C LEU A 89 -10.09 -10.69 -17.26
N ILE A 90 -10.78 -9.66 -16.76
CA ILE A 90 -10.47 -9.06 -15.46
C ILE A 90 -10.56 -10.11 -14.35
N PHE A 91 -11.63 -10.91 -14.32
CA PHE A 91 -11.81 -11.97 -13.32
C PHE A 91 -10.69 -12.99 -13.37
N SER A 92 -10.38 -13.50 -14.57
CA SER A 92 -9.32 -14.48 -14.80
C SER A 92 -7.93 -13.95 -14.40
N TYR A 93 -7.64 -12.69 -14.72
CA TYR A 93 -6.42 -11.99 -14.29
C TYR A 93 -6.33 -11.84 -12.77
N THR A 94 -7.43 -11.47 -12.10
CA THR A 94 -7.43 -11.36 -10.63
C THR A 94 -7.16 -12.70 -9.96
N PHE A 95 -7.67 -13.80 -10.52
CA PHE A 95 -7.38 -15.15 -10.03
C PHE A 95 -5.90 -15.52 -10.23
N ASN A 96 -5.39 -15.37 -11.46
CA ASN A 96 -4.01 -15.75 -11.81
C ASN A 96 -2.97 -15.12 -10.87
N ILE A 97 -3.14 -13.83 -10.57
CA ILE A 97 -2.18 -13.07 -9.75
C ILE A 97 -2.37 -13.26 -8.24
N ARG A 98 -3.45 -13.92 -7.79
CA ARG A 98 -3.76 -14.06 -6.37
C ARG A 98 -2.64 -14.76 -5.60
N PHE A 99 -2.21 -15.93 -6.06
CA PHE A 99 -1.11 -16.70 -5.45
C PHE A 99 0.19 -15.91 -5.45
N TYR A 100 0.50 -15.22 -6.55
CA TYR A 100 1.68 -14.37 -6.65
C TYR A 100 1.66 -13.23 -5.61
N LYS A 101 0.51 -12.58 -5.42
CA LYS A 101 0.35 -11.54 -4.40
C LYS A 101 0.53 -12.07 -2.99
N GLU A 102 0.15 -13.31 -2.72
CA GLU A 102 0.32 -13.92 -1.39
C GLU A 102 1.77 -14.22 -1.07
N ILE A 103 2.51 -14.83 -1.99
CA ILE A 103 3.95 -15.04 -1.80
C ILE A 103 4.66 -13.69 -1.65
N LYS A 104 4.33 -12.70 -2.48
CA LYS A 104 4.90 -11.36 -2.38
C LYS A 104 4.58 -10.67 -1.05
N LYS A 105 3.42 -10.98 -0.44
CA LYS A 105 3.08 -10.50 0.90
C LYS A 105 3.95 -11.17 1.97
N LYS A 106 4.17 -12.49 1.89
CA LYS A 106 5.09 -13.21 2.78
C LYS A 106 6.52 -12.67 2.66
N GLU A 107 7.00 -12.48 1.44
CA GLU A 107 8.33 -11.92 1.12
C GLU A 107 8.53 -10.55 1.79
N LYS A 108 7.56 -9.63 1.64
CA LYS A 108 7.60 -8.32 2.31
C LYS A 108 7.67 -8.43 3.84
N GLN A 109 6.95 -9.37 4.44
CA GLN A 109 6.98 -9.57 5.90
C GLN A 109 8.35 -10.09 6.37
N ILE A 110 8.92 -11.07 5.65
CA ILE A 110 10.25 -11.62 5.96
C ILE A 110 11.31 -10.52 5.83
N ASN A 111 11.31 -9.77 4.72
CA ASN A 111 12.30 -8.70 4.49
C ASN A 111 12.22 -7.61 5.56
N ALA A 112 11.01 -7.22 5.99
CA ALA A 112 10.85 -6.20 7.01
C ALA A 112 11.41 -6.60 8.38
N LEU A 113 11.31 -7.89 8.72
CA LEU A 113 11.77 -8.44 10.00
C LEU A 113 13.23 -8.93 9.94
N LEU A 114 13.81 -9.05 8.75
CA LEU A 114 15.18 -9.52 8.54
C LEU A 114 16.20 -8.71 9.34
N TYR A 115 16.02 -7.38 9.45
CA TYR A 115 16.92 -6.55 10.28
C TYR A 115 16.89 -6.95 11.75
N LEU A 116 15.71 -7.21 12.32
CA LEU A 116 15.57 -7.63 13.70
C LEU A 116 16.18 -9.02 13.92
N VAL A 117 15.98 -9.93 12.97
CA VAL A 117 16.61 -11.27 12.97
C VAL A 117 18.13 -11.16 12.97
N LYS A 118 18.72 -10.33 12.08
CA LYS A 118 20.17 -10.10 12.02
C LYS A 118 20.72 -9.53 13.33
N ILE A 119 20.06 -8.51 13.88
CA ILE A 119 20.47 -7.87 15.13
C ILE A 119 20.41 -8.86 16.28
N TYR A 120 19.31 -9.59 16.44
CA TYR A 120 19.16 -10.53 17.55
C TYR A 120 20.09 -11.73 17.42
N PHE A 121 20.26 -12.28 16.23
CA PHE A 121 21.21 -13.37 16.02
C PHE A 121 22.66 -12.93 16.30
N SER A 122 23.02 -11.71 15.94
CA SER A 122 24.33 -11.14 16.30
C SER A 122 24.53 -10.91 17.80
N LEU A 123 23.45 -10.83 18.60
CA LEU A 123 23.53 -10.84 20.05
C LEU A 123 23.83 -12.25 20.55
N ILE A 124 23.09 -13.24 20.07
CA ILE A 124 23.27 -14.66 20.41
C ILE A 124 24.71 -15.11 20.14
N GLN A 125 25.29 -14.69 19.01
CA GLN A 125 26.68 -15.00 18.68
C GLN A 125 27.70 -14.35 19.62
N LYS A 126 27.39 -13.18 20.19
CA LYS A 126 28.25 -12.51 21.18
C LYS A 126 28.04 -13.05 22.60
N SER A 127 26.81 -13.46 22.95
CA SER A 127 26.46 -13.94 24.28
C SER A 127 26.93 -15.37 24.51
N LEU A 128 26.83 -16.22 23.49
CA LEU A 128 27.26 -17.60 23.54
C LEU A 128 28.73 -17.73 23.12
N GLY A 129 29.52 -18.43 23.92
CA GLY A 129 30.95 -18.67 23.64
C GLY A 129 31.18 -19.54 22.39
N GLU A 130 32.45 -19.65 21.96
CA GLU A 130 32.87 -20.25 20.68
C GLU A 130 32.39 -21.69 20.42
N ASN A 131 32.06 -22.44 21.47
CA ASN A 131 31.61 -23.84 21.39
C ASN A 131 30.08 -24.00 21.22
N ALA A 132 29.33 -22.91 21.08
CA ALA A 132 27.88 -23.00 20.97
C ALA A 132 27.43 -23.43 19.56
N ASP A 133 26.37 -24.24 19.52
CA ASP A 133 25.75 -24.62 18.24
C ASP A 133 24.88 -23.48 17.70
N TYR A 134 25.54 -22.55 16.99
CA TYR A 134 24.90 -21.38 16.40
C TYR A 134 23.85 -21.74 15.35
N SER A 135 23.99 -22.90 14.68
CA SER A 135 23.03 -23.36 13.67
C SER A 135 21.67 -23.66 14.32
N ILE A 136 21.67 -24.39 15.44
CA ILE A 136 20.46 -24.73 16.19
C ILE A 136 19.84 -23.48 16.81
N ASN A 137 20.65 -22.57 17.36
CA ASN A 137 20.16 -21.33 17.95
C ASN A 137 19.55 -20.40 16.89
N PHE A 138 20.11 -20.36 15.68
CA PHE A 138 19.49 -19.66 14.56
C PHE A 138 18.12 -20.26 14.21
N ILE A 139 18.02 -21.59 14.15
CA ILE A 139 16.75 -22.27 13.84
C ILE A 139 15.67 -21.98 14.90
N LYS A 140 16.04 -22.05 16.19
CA LYS A 140 15.16 -21.69 17.31
C LYS A 140 14.68 -20.25 17.20
N LEU A 141 15.59 -19.31 16.91
CA LEU A 141 15.26 -17.90 16.73
C LEU A 141 14.20 -17.71 15.63
N ILE A 142 14.38 -18.30 14.45
CA ILE A 142 13.43 -18.15 13.34
C ILE A 142 12.06 -18.77 13.67
N LYS A 143 12.05 -19.93 14.32
CA LYS A 143 10.82 -20.60 14.78
C LYS A 143 10.00 -19.69 15.70
N GLU A 144 10.66 -18.97 16.61
CA GLU A 144 9.97 -18.14 17.60
C GLU A 144 9.48 -16.77 17.07
N TYR A 145 10.10 -16.22 16.03
CA TYR A 145 9.77 -14.88 15.51
C TYR A 145 8.42 -14.79 14.78
N LYS A 146 7.61 -15.87 14.76
CA LYS A 146 6.30 -15.95 14.08
C LYS A 146 6.35 -15.46 12.62
N LEU A 147 7.48 -15.69 11.94
CA LEU A 147 7.64 -15.39 10.52
C LEU A 147 6.76 -16.32 9.67
N PRO A 148 6.41 -15.95 8.43
CA PRO A 148 5.73 -16.87 7.51
C PRO A 148 6.46 -18.21 7.30
N ILE A 149 7.78 -18.23 7.53
CA ILE A 149 8.67 -19.40 7.43
C ILE A 149 8.84 -20.14 8.76
N SER A 150 8.22 -19.71 9.87
CA SER A 150 8.48 -20.31 11.20
C SER A 150 8.07 -21.77 11.29
N LYS A 151 7.05 -22.20 10.53
CA LYS A 151 6.60 -23.60 10.47
C LYS A 151 7.68 -24.50 9.87
N ASP A 152 8.26 -24.09 8.74
CA ASP A 152 9.35 -24.80 8.08
C ASP A 152 10.54 -25.02 9.03
N PHE A 153 10.89 -24.00 9.82
CA PHE A 153 11.96 -24.11 10.82
C PHE A 153 11.56 -24.98 12.03
N GLY A 154 10.27 -25.09 12.33
CA GLY A 154 9.75 -26.06 13.29
C GLY A 154 9.92 -27.51 12.83
N GLU A 155 9.67 -27.78 11.54
CA GLU A 155 9.90 -29.11 10.93
C GLU A 155 11.39 -29.45 10.82
N ILE A 156 12.24 -28.46 10.59
CA ILE A 156 13.69 -28.67 10.62
C ILE A 156 14.15 -29.06 12.02
N LEU A 157 13.63 -28.39 13.05
CA LEU A 157 13.97 -28.71 14.43
C LEU A 157 13.53 -30.14 14.80
N SER A 158 12.39 -30.63 14.30
CA SER A 158 12.00 -32.04 14.53
C SER A 158 12.88 -33.02 13.76
N LYS A 159 13.32 -32.69 12.55
CA LYS A 159 14.28 -33.52 11.78
C LYS A 159 15.66 -33.59 12.45
N ILE A 160 16.14 -32.48 13.03
CA ILE A 160 17.39 -32.45 13.80
C ILE A 160 17.28 -33.35 15.04
N GLN A 161 16.12 -33.36 15.72
CA GLN A 161 15.87 -34.28 16.84
C GLN A 161 15.95 -35.76 16.42
N LEU A 162 15.72 -36.07 15.13
CA LEU A 162 15.89 -37.41 14.56
C LEU A 162 17.34 -37.71 14.11
N GLY A 163 18.29 -36.83 14.40
CA GLY A 163 19.71 -37.01 14.11
C GLY A 163 20.18 -36.46 12.75
N GLN A 164 19.35 -35.70 12.04
CA GLN A 164 19.78 -35.05 10.79
C GLN A 164 20.66 -33.81 11.05
N ASN A 165 21.64 -33.60 10.17
CA ASN A 165 22.56 -32.46 10.27
C ASN A 165 21.82 -31.11 10.02
N PRO A 166 21.93 -30.12 10.92
CA PRO A 166 21.27 -28.83 10.79
C PRO A 166 21.70 -28.02 9.56
N GLU A 167 22.99 -27.95 9.26
CA GLU A 167 23.54 -27.15 8.15
C GLU A 167 23.06 -27.67 6.79
N ALA A 168 23.02 -28.99 6.62
CA ALA A 168 22.49 -29.65 5.43
C ALA A 168 21.01 -29.28 5.22
N LEU A 169 20.19 -29.37 6.28
CA LEU A 169 18.78 -28.99 6.23
C LEU A 169 18.56 -27.51 5.92
N LEU A 170 19.40 -26.63 6.48
CA LEU A 170 19.35 -25.19 6.21
C LEU A 170 19.73 -24.87 4.76
N SER A 171 20.68 -25.60 4.17
CA SER A 171 21.13 -25.39 2.80
C SER A 171 20.06 -25.69 1.74
N GLU A 172 19.12 -26.57 2.05
CA GLU A 172 18.00 -26.95 1.17
C GLU A 172 16.80 -25.98 1.25
N ILE A 173 16.82 -25.03 2.20
CA ILE A 173 15.69 -24.10 2.37
C ILE A 173 15.66 -23.09 1.24
N ILE A 174 14.54 -23.05 0.55
CA ILE A 174 14.16 -21.95 -0.34
C ILE A 174 13.02 -21.18 0.33
N THR A 175 13.28 -19.93 0.70
CA THR A 175 12.25 -19.01 1.20
C THR A 175 11.78 -18.03 0.13
N PRO A 176 10.61 -17.39 0.31
CA PRO A 176 10.15 -16.30 -0.56
C PRO A 176 11.09 -15.09 -0.65
N SER A 177 11.96 -14.89 0.34
CA SER A 177 12.83 -13.72 0.45
C SER A 177 14.24 -14.01 -0.09
N GLU A 178 14.64 -13.27 -1.11
CA GLU A 178 16.01 -13.34 -1.64
C GLU A 178 17.05 -12.86 -0.64
N ASP A 179 16.74 -11.78 0.08
CA ASP A 179 17.64 -11.20 1.07
C ASP A 179 17.85 -12.17 2.25
N PHE A 180 16.80 -12.89 2.65
CA PHE A 180 16.90 -13.94 3.67
C PHE A 180 17.71 -15.14 3.17
N ASN A 181 17.44 -15.63 1.95
CA ASN A 181 18.21 -16.74 1.37
C ASN A 181 19.70 -16.38 1.23
N SER A 182 20.00 -15.15 0.78
CA SER A 182 21.37 -14.64 0.67
C SER A 182 22.05 -14.53 2.03
N TYR A 183 21.31 -14.05 3.04
CA TYR A 183 21.80 -14.00 4.41
C TYR A 183 22.08 -15.40 4.99
N LEU A 184 21.15 -16.35 4.81
CA LEU A 184 21.32 -17.73 5.25
C LEU A 184 22.52 -18.39 4.57
N LYS A 185 22.68 -18.21 3.26
CA LYS A 185 23.85 -18.71 2.52
C LYS A 185 25.15 -18.11 3.05
N GLY A 186 25.16 -16.81 3.37
CA GLY A 186 26.30 -16.15 4.00
C GLY A 186 26.65 -16.75 5.36
N LEU A 187 25.64 -17.01 6.20
CA LEU A 187 25.84 -17.67 7.49
C LEU A 187 26.44 -19.07 7.32
N LEU A 188 25.90 -19.88 6.42
CA LEU A 188 26.42 -21.23 6.13
C LEU A 188 27.87 -21.20 5.62
N LEU A 189 28.20 -20.31 4.69
CA LEU A 189 29.57 -20.17 4.18
C LEU A 189 30.57 -19.73 5.25
N SER A 190 30.10 -18.95 6.22
CA SER A 190 30.91 -18.45 7.33
C SER A 190 30.96 -19.39 8.53
N ASN A 191 30.35 -20.58 8.44
CA ASN A 191 30.12 -21.48 9.57
C ASN A 191 29.54 -20.75 10.80
N PHE A 192 28.61 -19.82 10.57
CA PHE A 192 28.00 -18.97 11.60
C PHE A 192 28.98 -18.13 12.44
N SER A 193 30.18 -17.85 11.94
CA SER A 193 31.16 -16.98 12.60
C SER A 193 30.70 -15.52 12.75
N HIS A 194 31.18 -14.85 13.80
CA HIS A 194 30.78 -13.48 14.13
C HIS A 194 31.41 -12.42 13.20
N ASP A 195 32.63 -12.67 12.72
CA ASP A 195 33.47 -11.65 12.05
C ASP A 195 32.92 -11.18 10.69
N ASN A 196 32.10 -12.00 10.02
CA ASN A 196 31.56 -11.67 8.70
C ASN A 196 30.24 -10.88 8.72
N ILE A 197 29.60 -10.69 9.88
CA ILE A 197 28.31 -9.98 9.98
C ILE A 197 28.50 -8.46 10.09
N ARG A 198 29.73 -8.00 10.36
CA ARG A 198 30.08 -6.57 10.46
C ARG A 198 30.09 -5.86 9.11
N ASN A 199 30.26 -6.60 8.01
CA ASN A 199 30.13 -6.09 6.65
C ASN A 199 28.65 -6.04 6.22
N GLY A 200 27.94 -5.09 6.82
CA GLY A 200 26.76 -4.47 6.25
C GLY A 200 25.43 -5.01 6.79
N PHE A 201 24.80 -4.18 7.61
CA PHE A 201 23.38 -3.88 7.41
C PHE A 201 23.19 -3.24 6.02
N SER A 202 23.56 -3.99 4.97
CA SER A 202 23.43 -3.59 3.59
C SER A 202 21.95 -3.40 3.31
N GLU A 203 21.65 -2.34 2.58
CA GLU A 203 20.29 -1.94 2.25
C GLU A 203 19.47 -3.13 1.70
N ASN A 204 18.41 -3.50 2.43
CA ASN A 204 17.47 -4.56 2.05
C ASN A 204 16.75 -4.19 0.74
N SER A 205 16.32 -5.18 -0.04
CA SER A 205 15.52 -4.99 -1.26
C SER A 205 14.28 -4.12 -1.04
N LEU A 206 13.63 -4.17 0.13
CA LEU A 206 12.50 -3.29 0.46
C LEU A 206 12.89 -1.81 0.56
N GLU A 207 14.04 -1.50 1.16
CA GLU A 207 14.55 -0.13 1.24
C GLU A 207 14.92 0.38 -0.16
N LYS A 208 15.61 -0.45 -0.96
CA LYS A 208 15.92 -0.13 -2.36
C LYS A 208 14.65 0.18 -3.16
N GLN A 209 13.62 -0.68 -3.06
CA GLN A 209 12.34 -0.46 -3.70
C GLN A 209 11.65 0.83 -3.21
N PHE A 210 11.74 1.15 -1.93
CA PHE A 210 11.21 2.40 -1.39
C PHE A 210 11.97 3.62 -1.93
N ARG A 211 13.30 3.55 -2.06
CA ARG A 211 14.08 4.64 -2.67
C ARG A 211 13.77 4.83 -4.16
N THR A 212 13.60 3.74 -4.91
CA THR A 212 13.14 3.80 -6.30
C THR A 212 11.75 4.45 -6.36
N TYR A 213 10.85 4.06 -5.45
CA TYR A 213 9.55 4.69 -5.32
C TYR A 213 9.65 6.20 -5.03
N LEU A 214 10.53 6.63 -4.12
CA LEU A 214 10.78 8.05 -3.83
C LEU A 214 11.28 8.83 -5.05
N ARG A 215 12.09 8.21 -5.92
CA ARG A 215 12.57 8.86 -7.16
C ARG A 215 11.45 8.98 -8.20
N GLU A 216 10.56 8.00 -8.25
CA GLU A 216 9.48 7.96 -9.24
C GLU A 216 8.23 8.74 -8.82
N ILE A 217 8.05 9.04 -7.54
CA ILE A 217 6.79 9.57 -7.00
C ILE A 217 6.37 10.89 -7.65
N GLU A 218 7.31 11.79 -7.92
CA GLU A 218 7.03 13.09 -8.53
C GLU A 218 6.54 12.93 -9.98
N SER A 219 7.19 12.06 -10.76
CA SER A 219 6.73 11.73 -12.12
C SER A 219 5.34 11.09 -12.12
N LYS A 220 5.08 10.16 -11.17
CA LYS A 220 3.78 9.50 -11.02
C LYS A 220 2.68 10.48 -10.62
N LEU A 221 2.99 11.43 -9.74
CA LEU A 221 2.08 12.52 -9.36
C LEU A 221 1.78 13.43 -10.55
N THR A 222 2.81 13.79 -11.33
CA THR A 222 2.65 14.61 -12.54
C THR A 222 1.73 13.93 -13.55
N VAL A 223 1.87 12.61 -13.79
CA VAL A 223 0.96 11.85 -14.67
C VAL A 223 -0.48 11.89 -14.16
N LEU A 224 -0.68 11.75 -12.85
CA LEU A 224 -2.01 11.80 -12.24
C LEU A 224 -2.63 13.20 -12.39
N PHE A 225 -1.86 14.27 -12.14
CA PHE A 225 -2.30 15.64 -12.35
C PHE A 225 -2.61 15.93 -13.82
N PHE A 226 -1.77 15.45 -14.74
CA PHE A 226 -2.00 15.59 -16.17
C PHE A 226 -3.34 14.99 -16.57
N ILE A 227 -3.62 13.73 -16.19
CA ILE A 227 -4.89 13.09 -16.53
C ILE A 227 -6.08 13.80 -15.85
N GLY A 228 -5.92 14.21 -14.59
CA GLY A 228 -6.97 14.94 -13.87
C GLY A 228 -7.28 16.33 -14.44
N LEU A 229 -6.32 17.00 -15.09
CA LEU A 229 -6.51 18.32 -15.69
C LEU A 229 -6.98 18.24 -17.15
N PHE A 230 -6.28 17.47 -17.97
CA PHE A 230 -6.49 17.45 -19.42
C PHE A 230 -7.71 16.64 -19.83
N PHE A 231 -8.16 15.69 -19.03
CA PHE A 231 -9.36 14.93 -19.37
C PHE A 231 -10.63 15.80 -19.31
N PRO A 232 -10.92 16.55 -18.23
CA PRO A 232 -12.05 17.48 -18.24
C PRO A 232 -11.95 18.56 -19.32
N LEU A 233 -10.74 19.09 -19.58
CA LEU A 233 -10.48 20.05 -20.64
C LEU A 233 -10.77 19.48 -22.03
N GLY A 234 -10.25 18.29 -22.33
CA GLY A 234 -10.50 17.59 -23.58
C GLY A 234 -11.98 17.28 -23.79
N LEU A 235 -12.68 16.85 -22.73
CA LEU A 235 -14.13 16.63 -22.76
C LEU A 235 -14.89 17.94 -23.04
N CYS A 236 -14.46 19.06 -22.45
CA CYS A 236 -15.03 20.37 -22.72
C CYS A 236 -14.87 20.78 -24.20
N PHE A 237 -13.69 20.57 -24.80
CA PHE A 237 -13.48 20.81 -26.23
C PHE A 237 -14.31 19.87 -27.14
N LEU A 238 -14.42 18.59 -26.80
CA LEU A 238 -15.22 17.64 -27.58
C LEU A 238 -16.71 18.03 -27.60
N ILE A 239 -17.23 18.53 -26.47
CA ILE A 239 -18.60 19.07 -26.39
C ILE A 239 -18.71 20.34 -27.23
N LEU A 240 -17.77 21.27 -27.08
CA LEU A 240 -17.77 22.56 -27.78
C LEU A 240 -17.78 22.40 -29.31
N PHE A 241 -17.09 21.40 -29.85
CA PHE A 241 -17.09 21.08 -31.29
C PHE A 241 -18.20 20.10 -31.72
N GLN A 242 -19.16 19.78 -30.84
CA GLN A 242 -20.25 18.83 -31.09
C GLN A 242 -19.77 17.47 -31.61
N ARG A 243 -18.57 17.03 -31.21
CA ARG A 243 -17.96 15.77 -31.68
C ARG A 243 -18.33 14.57 -30.82
N ILE A 244 -19.17 14.76 -29.79
CA ILE A 244 -19.54 13.72 -28.85
C ILE A 244 -21.05 13.61 -28.69
N ASN A 245 -21.57 12.39 -28.82
CA ASN A 245 -22.98 12.08 -28.55
C ASN A 245 -23.22 11.90 -27.04
N TYR A 246 -24.45 12.11 -26.57
CA TYR A 246 -24.81 11.97 -25.14
C TYR A 246 -24.47 10.60 -24.55
N PHE A 247 -24.65 9.53 -25.33
CA PHE A 247 -24.28 8.19 -24.89
C PHE A 247 -22.78 8.07 -24.59
N LEU A 248 -21.93 8.65 -25.44
CA LEU A 248 -20.49 8.68 -25.24
C LEU A 248 -20.12 9.56 -24.04
N LEU A 249 -20.77 10.73 -23.89
CA LEU A 249 -20.56 11.62 -22.74
C LEU A 249 -20.79 10.89 -21.41
N ILE A 250 -21.94 10.21 -21.27
CA ILE A 250 -22.30 9.48 -20.05
C ILE A 250 -21.37 8.28 -19.83
N SER A 251 -20.97 7.57 -20.88
CA SER A 251 -20.08 6.39 -20.79
C SER A 251 -18.65 6.76 -20.35
N ILE A 252 -18.15 7.94 -20.73
CA ILE A 252 -16.78 8.38 -20.45
C ILE A 252 -16.58 8.82 -18.99
N LEU A 253 -17.62 9.33 -18.30
CA LEU A 253 -17.55 9.76 -16.90
C LEU A 253 -17.13 8.64 -15.91
N PRO A 254 -17.76 7.45 -15.89
CA PRO A 254 -17.32 6.38 -15.01
C PRO A 254 -15.91 5.89 -15.36
N LEU A 255 -15.53 5.91 -16.65
CA LEU A 255 -14.18 5.54 -17.10
C LEU A 255 -13.14 6.50 -16.52
N PHE A 256 -13.43 7.81 -16.50
CA PHE A 256 -12.58 8.81 -15.84
C PHE A 256 -12.40 8.55 -14.35
N PHE A 257 -13.51 8.29 -13.65
CA PHE A 257 -13.45 8.01 -12.22
C PHE A 257 -12.61 6.76 -11.93
N VAL A 258 -12.82 5.68 -12.71
CA VAL A 258 -12.07 4.43 -12.59
C VAL A 258 -10.60 4.64 -12.91
N SER A 259 -10.25 5.43 -13.94
CA SER A 259 -8.86 5.68 -14.32
C SER A 259 -8.11 6.43 -13.23
N LEU A 260 -8.66 7.53 -12.69
CA LEU A 260 -8.04 8.25 -11.57
C LEU A 260 -7.98 7.40 -10.29
N LYS A 261 -9.02 6.61 -10.00
CA LYS A 261 -9.00 5.66 -8.87
C LYS A 261 -7.87 4.65 -9.02
N PHE A 262 -7.72 4.08 -10.21
CA PHE A 262 -6.71 3.09 -10.53
C PHE A 262 -5.30 3.69 -10.42
N LEU A 263 -5.06 4.86 -11.02
CA LEU A 263 -3.78 5.56 -10.96
C LEU A 263 -3.43 5.94 -9.54
N ASN A 264 -4.35 6.56 -8.79
CA ASN A 264 -4.14 6.92 -7.39
C ASN A 264 -3.80 5.67 -6.54
N LYS A 265 -4.46 4.54 -6.77
CA LYS A 265 -4.14 3.29 -6.06
C LYS A 265 -2.79 2.71 -6.48
N LYS A 266 -2.45 2.74 -7.76
CA LYS A 266 -1.20 2.18 -8.31
C LYS A 266 0.02 3.01 -7.94
N PHE A 267 -0.12 4.33 -7.94
CA PHE A 267 0.99 5.27 -7.78
C PHE A 267 1.21 5.73 -6.34
N LEU A 268 0.18 5.80 -5.50
CA LEU A 268 0.30 6.39 -4.16
C LEU A 268 0.06 5.44 -3.01
N LYS A 269 -0.53 4.26 -3.27
CA LYS A 269 -0.76 3.31 -2.19
C LYS A 269 0.56 2.63 -1.80
N ASN A 270 1.15 3.12 -0.72
CA ASN A 270 2.34 2.51 -0.11
C ASN A 270 1.95 1.24 0.66
N ASP A 271 2.12 0.08 0.03
CA ASP A 271 2.08 -1.22 0.71
C ASP A 271 3.49 -1.63 1.20
N PHE A 272 4.35 -0.65 1.50
CA PHE A 272 5.68 -0.88 2.09
C PHE A 272 5.54 -1.00 3.61
N PHE A 273 6.18 -2.01 4.17
CA PHE A 273 6.26 -2.22 5.62
C PHE A 273 7.73 -2.17 6.01
N LEU A 274 8.20 -0.98 6.39
CA LEU A 274 9.50 -0.79 7.04
C LEU A 274 9.23 -0.37 8.49
N LEU A 275 10.13 -0.74 9.40
CA LEU A 275 9.92 -0.58 10.86
C LEU A 275 9.64 0.87 11.27
N GLY A 276 10.32 1.83 10.64
CA GLY A 276 10.16 3.25 10.95
C GLY A 276 9.21 4.02 10.01
N LEU A 277 8.55 3.35 9.06
CA LEU A 277 7.56 4.01 8.18
C LEU A 277 6.16 3.96 8.81
N ILE A 278 5.58 5.11 9.11
CA ILE A 278 4.23 5.27 9.67
C ILE A 278 3.22 5.52 8.54
N ASN A 279 3.16 4.59 7.57
CA ASN A 279 2.27 4.70 6.41
C ASN A 279 0.78 4.83 6.81
N ASN A 280 0.11 5.87 6.30
CA ASN A 280 -1.35 6.13 6.42
C ASN A 280 -1.91 6.43 7.82
N TYR A 281 -1.10 6.72 8.83
CA TYR A 281 -1.64 6.99 10.16
C TYR A 281 -1.77 8.47 10.50
N SER A 282 -2.77 8.77 11.34
CA SER A 282 -3.07 10.12 11.80
C SER A 282 -1.85 10.77 12.47
N LYS A 283 -1.77 12.10 12.45
CA LYS A 283 -0.76 12.89 13.17
C LYS A 283 -0.55 12.41 14.62
N LYS A 284 -1.62 11.91 15.26
CA LYS A 284 -1.58 11.31 16.60
C LYS A 284 -0.69 10.07 16.69
N GLU A 285 -0.74 9.14 15.75
CA GLU A 285 0.08 7.92 15.80
C GLU A 285 1.54 8.22 15.52
N LYS A 286 1.83 9.17 14.62
CA LYS A 286 3.19 9.69 14.42
C LYS A 286 3.76 10.25 15.72
N THR A 287 3.03 11.13 16.39
CA THR A 287 3.43 11.65 17.71
C THR A 287 3.63 10.54 18.75
N LYS A 288 2.71 9.56 18.81
CA LYS A 288 2.83 8.41 19.72
C LYS A 288 4.10 7.58 19.44
N PHE A 289 4.45 7.39 18.17
CA PHE A 289 5.64 6.64 17.78
C PHE A 289 6.92 7.42 18.08
N ASP A 290 6.94 8.74 17.83
CA ASP A 290 8.07 9.59 18.18
C ASP A 290 8.32 9.60 19.69
N GLU A 291 7.26 9.70 20.51
CA GLU A 291 7.34 9.55 21.97
C GLU A 291 7.91 8.17 22.36
N PHE A 292 7.53 7.10 21.67
CA PHE A 292 8.01 5.75 21.94
C PHE A 292 9.50 5.61 21.63
N ILE A 293 9.98 6.18 20.52
CA ILE A 293 11.40 6.18 20.17
C ILE A 293 12.21 6.97 21.20
N SER A 294 11.72 8.14 21.64
CA SER A 294 12.37 8.90 22.72
C SER A 294 12.48 8.09 24.02
N PHE A 295 11.42 7.35 24.36
CA PHE A 295 11.43 6.43 25.49
C PHE A 295 12.48 5.32 25.32
N LEU A 296 12.57 4.69 24.15
CA LEU A 296 13.57 3.66 23.90
C LEU A 296 15.01 4.19 23.91
N ILE A 297 15.24 5.41 23.44
CA ILE A 297 16.55 6.08 23.54
C ILE A 297 16.93 6.25 25.02
N GLY A 298 16.02 6.77 25.85
CA GLY A 298 16.24 6.90 27.29
C GLY A 298 16.52 5.56 27.97
N PHE A 299 15.77 4.53 27.60
CA PHE A 299 15.95 3.16 28.11
C PHE A 299 17.33 2.62 27.76
N THR A 300 17.73 2.74 26.50
CA THR A 300 19.04 2.30 25.98
C THR A 300 20.20 3.02 26.67
N MET A 301 20.08 4.33 26.88
CA MET A 301 21.12 5.12 27.57
C MET A 301 21.27 4.73 29.04
N ASN A 302 20.18 4.33 29.70
CA ASN A 302 20.24 3.83 31.08
C ASN A 302 20.82 2.40 31.14
N LEU A 303 20.46 1.51 30.21
CA LEU A 303 21.08 0.18 30.10
C LEU A 303 22.59 0.27 29.86
N LYS A 304 23.05 1.20 29.02
CA LYS A 304 24.47 1.47 28.79
C LYS A 304 25.25 1.80 30.07
N ARG A 305 24.56 2.31 31.11
CA ARG A 305 25.15 2.61 32.42
C ARG A 305 25.16 1.39 33.36
N ASN A 306 24.92 0.19 32.85
CA ASN A 306 24.78 -1.07 33.61
C ASN A 306 23.69 -1.00 34.68
N ILE A 307 22.63 -0.25 34.42
CA ILE A 307 21.45 -0.20 35.29
C ILE A 307 20.55 -1.38 34.94
N SER A 308 19.90 -2.00 35.93
CA SER A 308 18.95 -3.09 35.67
C SER A 308 17.82 -2.65 34.73
N PRO A 309 17.24 -3.55 33.92
CA PRO A 309 16.17 -3.21 32.97
C PRO A 309 14.98 -2.50 33.61
N GLU A 310 14.55 -2.94 34.80
CA GLU A 310 13.44 -2.37 35.56
C GLU A 310 13.71 -0.91 35.93
N ILE A 311 14.91 -0.64 36.47
CA ILE A 311 15.31 0.70 36.89
C ILE A 311 15.57 1.58 35.66
N ALA A 312 16.13 1.02 34.59
CA ALA A 312 16.35 1.71 33.32
C ALA A 312 15.02 2.13 32.68
N PHE A 313 14.00 1.27 32.75
CA PHE A 313 12.64 1.56 32.29
C PHE A 313 12.01 2.71 33.10
N LEU A 314 12.08 2.63 34.43
CA LEU A 314 11.60 3.67 35.34
C LEU A 314 12.27 5.03 35.11
N LYS A 315 13.62 5.02 34.99
CA LYS A 315 14.41 6.23 34.73
C LYS A 315 14.12 6.84 33.37
N SER A 316 13.92 6.01 32.34
CA SER A 316 13.56 6.50 31.01
C SER A 316 12.23 7.26 31.03
N TYR A 317 11.24 6.72 31.75
CA TYR A 317 9.97 7.41 31.89
C TYR A 317 10.09 8.72 32.67
N SER A 318 10.80 8.70 33.81
CA SER A 318 10.90 9.90 34.66
C SER A 318 11.65 11.04 33.97
N GLN A 319 12.70 10.72 33.22
CA GLN A 319 13.48 11.69 32.42
C GLN A 319 12.64 12.37 31.33
N ASN A 320 11.76 11.60 30.67
CA ASN A 320 11.00 12.06 29.51
C ASN A 320 9.53 12.39 29.82
N LYS A 321 9.12 12.37 31.09
CA LYS A 321 7.72 12.50 31.52
C LYS A 321 6.99 13.70 30.91
N ARG A 322 7.67 14.86 30.82
CA ARG A 322 7.09 16.10 30.26
C ARG A 322 6.88 16.05 28.75
N GLN A 323 7.55 15.14 28.04
CA GLN A 323 7.47 14.99 26.59
C GLN A 323 6.33 14.04 26.17
N PHE A 324 5.88 13.17 27.07
CA PHE A 324 4.81 12.21 26.78
C PHE A 324 3.44 12.87 26.86
N LYS A 325 2.71 12.90 25.74
CA LYS A 325 1.30 13.33 25.69
C LYS A 325 0.38 12.14 25.48
N LEU A 326 0.81 11.16 24.69
CA LEU A 326 -0.01 9.99 24.33
C LEU A 326 0.46 8.73 25.04
N LEU A 327 1.76 8.64 25.37
CA LEU A 327 2.32 7.50 26.10
C LEU A 327 2.29 7.64 27.62
N GLU A 328 1.93 8.81 28.17
CA GLU A 328 1.94 9.00 29.62
C GLU A 328 1.04 7.99 30.32
N LYS A 329 -0.23 7.87 29.90
CA LYS A 329 -1.20 6.95 30.51
C LYS A 329 -0.75 5.48 30.46
N PRO A 330 -0.39 4.92 29.28
CA PRO A 330 0.05 3.52 29.22
C PRO A 330 1.37 3.28 29.96
N LEU A 331 2.33 4.20 29.93
CA LEU A 331 3.57 4.00 30.68
C LEU A 331 3.36 4.13 32.19
N LYS A 332 2.50 5.05 32.64
CA LYS A 332 2.23 5.29 34.07
C LYS A 332 1.55 4.10 34.73
N SER A 333 0.62 3.42 34.05
CA SER A 333 -0.02 2.20 34.59
C SER A 333 1.03 1.14 34.87
N GLN A 334 1.90 0.85 33.91
CA GLN A 334 2.96 -0.15 34.08
C GLN A 334 3.98 0.23 35.16
N ILE A 335 4.32 1.51 35.26
CA ILE A 335 5.27 1.97 36.28
C ILE A 335 4.70 1.85 37.69
N SER A 336 3.41 2.10 37.86
CA SER A 336 2.76 1.89 39.15
C SER A 336 2.79 0.42 39.57
N GLN A 337 2.63 -0.51 38.61
CA GLN A 337 2.73 -1.94 38.86
C GLN A 337 4.17 -2.35 39.21
N LEU A 338 5.16 -1.82 38.50
CA LEU A 338 6.58 -2.09 38.80
C LEU A 338 7.01 -1.56 40.17
N LEU A 339 6.57 -0.36 40.55
CA LEU A 339 6.84 0.22 41.88
C LEU A 339 6.17 -0.55 43.01
N ASN A 340 5.03 -1.19 42.73
CA ASN A 340 4.31 -2.03 43.69
C ASN A 340 4.81 -3.49 43.68
N PHE A 341 5.88 -3.80 42.92
CA PHE A 341 6.42 -5.15 42.74
C PHE A 341 5.37 -6.17 42.27
N SER A 342 4.32 -5.72 41.59
CA SER A 342 3.17 -6.55 41.22
C SER A 342 3.31 -7.21 39.86
N CYS A 343 4.44 -7.02 39.16
CA CYS A 343 4.69 -7.60 37.84
C CYS A 343 6.19 -7.71 37.53
N SER A 344 6.53 -8.66 36.66
CA SER A 344 7.88 -8.81 36.11
C SER A 344 8.13 -7.85 34.93
N PHE A 345 9.40 -7.67 34.53
CA PHE A 345 9.73 -6.86 33.35
C PHE A 345 9.07 -7.41 32.06
N ASP A 346 9.01 -8.73 31.91
CA ASP A 346 8.36 -9.36 30.77
C ASP A 346 6.84 -9.09 30.75
N GLU A 347 6.18 -9.18 31.90
CA GLU A 347 4.75 -8.86 32.03
C GLU A 347 4.45 -7.39 31.70
N ILE A 348 5.35 -6.47 32.02
CA ILE A 348 5.24 -5.05 31.64
C ILE A 348 5.25 -4.89 30.13
N LEU A 349 6.17 -5.58 29.45
CA LEU A 349 6.25 -5.53 27.98
C LEU A 349 5.00 -6.13 27.35
N GLU A 350 4.46 -7.22 27.89
CA GLU A 350 3.19 -7.82 27.43
C GLU A 350 1.99 -6.89 27.64
N ASN A 351 1.91 -6.21 28.79
CA ASN A 351 0.85 -5.25 29.08
C ASN A 351 0.93 -4.02 28.18
N LEU A 352 2.13 -3.48 27.95
CA LEU A 352 2.33 -2.40 26.96
C LEU A 352 1.93 -2.84 25.56
N HIS A 353 2.24 -4.08 25.20
CA HIS A 353 1.84 -4.65 23.93
C HIS A 353 0.30 -4.60 23.76
N ILE A 354 -0.47 -4.92 24.80
CA ILE A 354 -1.94 -4.85 24.80
C ILE A 354 -2.43 -3.38 24.70
N GLU A 355 -1.82 -2.46 25.44
CA GLU A 355 -2.25 -1.07 25.50
C GLU A 355 -1.90 -0.26 24.24
N LEU A 356 -0.78 -0.57 23.58
CA LEU A 356 -0.29 0.22 22.43
C LEU A 356 -1.04 -0.08 21.13
N LYS A 357 -1.66 -1.26 20.99
CA LYS A 357 -2.54 -1.72 19.88
C LYS A 357 -1.97 -1.63 18.45
N SER A 358 -0.68 -1.32 18.26
CA SER A 358 -0.03 -1.28 16.94
C SER A 358 0.93 -2.46 16.77
N ILE A 359 0.87 -3.09 15.60
CA ILE A 359 1.76 -4.21 15.21
C ILE A 359 3.23 -3.78 15.27
N ARG A 360 3.56 -2.52 14.98
CA ARG A 360 4.95 -2.05 15.02
C ARG A 360 5.51 -2.00 16.45
N PHE A 361 4.76 -1.41 17.37
CA PHE A 361 5.15 -1.36 18.79
C PHE A 361 5.36 -2.77 19.33
N LYS A 362 4.42 -3.67 19.01
CA LYS A 362 4.54 -5.10 19.33
C LYS A 362 5.89 -5.66 18.88
N LEU A 363 6.17 -5.58 17.58
CA LEU A 363 7.37 -6.18 17.01
C LEU A 363 8.65 -5.63 17.64
N ILE A 364 8.70 -4.32 17.91
CA ILE A 364 9.86 -3.70 18.54
C ILE A 364 9.99 -4.15 20.00
N LEU A 365 8.90 -4.10 20.78
CA LEU A 365 8.92 -4.50 22.19
C LEU A 365 9.22 -5.99 22.38
N ASP A 366 8.62 -6.87 21.56
CA ASP A 366 8.87 -8.32 21.59
C ASP A 366 10.37 -8.60 21.38
N VAL A 367 11.01 -7.90 20.44
CA VAL A 367 12.44 -8.07 20.17
C VAL A 367 13.31 -7.48 21.29
N ILE A 368 12.95 -6.32 21.83
CA ILE A 368 13.67 -5.72 22.95
C ILE A 368 13.60 -6.61 24.19
N GLY A 369 12.43 -7.16 24.53
CA GLY A 369 12.28 -8.09 25.65
C GLY A 369 13.20 -9.29 25.50
N LYS A 370 13.23 -9.90 24.32
CA LYS A 370 14.13 -11.02 24.01
C LYS A 370 15.62 -10.67 24.10
N ILE A 371 16.02 -9.50 23.57
CA ILE A 371 17.41 -9.03 23.65
C ILE A 371 17.82 -8.84 25.11
N VAL A 372 16.95 -8.23 25.92
CA VAL A 372 17.20 -7.97 27.35
C VAL A 372 17.28 -9.26 28.15
N ALA A 373 16.38 -10.21 27.90
CA ALA A 373 16.39 -11.52 28.54
C ALA A 373 17.64 -12.34 28.17
N GLU A 374 18.09 -12.26 26.91
CA GLU A 374 19.30 -12.96 26.45
C GLU A 374 20.57 -12.38 27.09
N ASN A 375 20.76 -11.06 27.05
CA ASN A 375 21.89 -10.41 27.69
C ASN A 375 21.65 -8.92 27.94
N ALA A 376 21.22 -8.56 29.15
CA ALA A 376 20.91 -7.18 29.54
C ALA A 376 22.10 -6.21 29.38
N TYR A 377 23.34 -6.67 29.59
CA TYR A 377 24.55 -5.85 29.49
C TYR A 377 24.84 -5.43 28.04
N LEU A 378 24.81 -6.38 27.11
CA LEU A 378 25.05 -6.14 25.68
C LEU A 378 23.83 -5.59 24.93
N SER A 379 22.65 -5.62 25.56
CA SER A 379 21.39 -5.18 24.96
C SER A 379 21.44 -3.76 24.43
N HIS A 380 22.13 -2.85 25.11
CA HIS A 380 22.15 -1.44 24.73
C HIS A 380 22.74 -1.22 23.32
N GLU A 381 23.78 -1.95 22.92
CA GLU A 381 24.35 -1.85 21.57
C GLU A 381 23.32 -2.27 20.52
N LYS A 382 22.62 -3.39 20.77
CA LYS A 382 21.67 -3.97 19.81
C LYS A 382 20.37 -3.17 19.71
N ILE A 383 19.88 -2.63 20.82
CA ILE A 383 18.75 -1.69 20.79
C ILE A 383 19.15 -0.41 20.03
N THR A 384 20.40 0.06 20.19
CA THR A 384 20.91 1.19 19.39
C THR A 384 20.92 0.87 17.88
N ASP A 385 21.31 -0.34 17.48
CA ASP A 385 21.24 -0.78 16.08
C ASP A 385 19.79 -0.76 15.54
N ILE A 386 18.81 -1.22 16.33
CA ILE A 386 17.39 -1.16 15.98
C ILE A 386 16.94 0.30 15.79
N LEU A 387 17.31 1.18 16.73
CA LEU A 387 16.99 2.60 16.67
C LEU A 387 17.61 3.29 15.45
N ASN A 388 18.83 2.91 15.06
CA ASN A 388 19.48 3.41 13.86
C ASN A 388 18.74 3.00 12.58
N VAL A 389 18.29 1.73 12.49
CA VAL A 389 17.45 1.25 11.39
C VAL A 389 16.13 2.01 11.33
N ILE A 390 15.46 2.22 12.47
CA ILE A 390 14.22 3.01 12.56
C ILE A 390 14.46 4.45 12.10
N SER A 391 15.53 5.10 12.56
CA SER A 391 15.88 6.47 12.17
C SER A 391 16.11 6.59 10.66
N ASN A 392 16.80 5.63 10.05
CA ASN A 392 17.01 5.62 8.59
C ASN A 392 15.68 5.49 7.84
N HIS A 393 14.76 4.64 8.30
CA HIS A 393 13.41 4.54 7.73
C HIS A 393 12.61 5.84 7.90
N GLN A 394 12.68 6.51 9.06
CA GLN A 394 12.02 7.80 9.29
C GLN A 394 12.57 8.91 8.38
N LYS A 395 13.88 8.91 8.09
CA LYS A 395 14.48 9.83 7.10
C LYS A 395 13.87 9.63 5.70
N LEU A 396 13.64 8.37 5.30
CA LEU A 396 12.98 8.06 4.04
C LEU A 396 11.51 8.52 4.04
N GLU A 397 10.79 8.35 5.15
CA GLU A 397 9.42 8.87 5.31
C GLU A 397 9.36 10.39 5.19
N ASN A 398 10.27 11.09 5.87
CA ASN A 398 10.32 12.55 5.85
C ASN A 398 10.61 13.07 4.43
N ARG A 399 11.44 12.37 3.65
CA ARG A 399 11.63 12.70 2.22
C ARG A 399 10.35 12.58 1.42
N LEU A 400 9.57 11.51 1.62
CA LEU A 400 8.26 11.36 0.97
C LEU A 400 7.32 12.51 1.38
N GLU A 401 7.27 12.83 2.67
CA GLU A 401 6.43 13.91 3.18
C GLU A 401 6.82 15.27 2.60
N ILE A 402 8.12 15.55 2.45
CA ILE A 402 8.63 16.77 1.80
C ILE A 402 8.18 16.83 0.34
N ILE A 403 8.30 15.74 -0.42
CA ILE A 403 7.87 15.70 -1.83
C ILE A 403 6.36 15.96 -1.95
N ILE A 404 5.54 15.26 -1.15
CA ILE A 404 4.08 15.47 -1.13
C ILE A 404 3.71 16.89 -0.69
N ARG A 405 4.45 17.47 0.27
CA ARG A 405 4.27 18.86 0.70
C ARG A 405 4.64 19.86 -0.39
N GLY A 406 5.70 19.60 -1.18
CA GLY A 406 6.09 20.42 -2.32
C GLY A 406 4.99 20.50 -3.38
N GLU A 407 4.28 19.39 -3.60
CA GLU A 407 3.16 19.33 -4.56
C GLU A 407 1.89 20.05 -4.08
N ARG A 408 1.82 20.52 -2.82
CA ARG A 408 0.64 21.23 -2.28
C ARG A 408 0.32 22.49 -3.04
N PHE A 409 1.35 23.26 -3.43
CA PHE A 409 1.13 24.50 -4.17
C PHE A 409 0.47 24.23 -5.53
N LYS A 410 0.98 23.26 -6.29
CA LYS A 410 0.40 22.85 -7.59
C LYS A 410 -1.04 22.38 -7.43
N VAL A 411 -1.33 21.54 -6.42
CA VAL A 411 -2.69 21.06 -6.14
C VAL A 411 -3.64 22.21 -5.83
N LEU A 412 -3.24 23.15 -4.98
CA LEU A 412 -4.08 24.30 -4.64
C LEU A 412 -4.32 25.18 -5.86
N LEU A 413 -3.28 25.46 -6.66
CA LEU A 413 -3.42 26.20 -7.91
C LEU A 413 -4.42 25.54 -8.85
N PHE A 414 -4.29 24.23 -9.08
CA PHE A 414 -5.20 23.47 -9.94
C PHE A 414 -6.62 23.40 -9.39
N LEU A 415 -6.80 23.34 -8.07
CA LEU A 415 -8.12 23.32 -7.44
C LEU A 415 -8.93 24.59 -7.72
N PHE A 416 -8.28 25.73 -7.88
CA PHE A 416 -8.93 27.01 -8.19
C PHE A 416 -9.01 27.28 -9.69
N LEU A 417 -7.93 26.99 -10.42
CA LEU A 417 -7.82 27.32 -11.85
C LEU A 417 -8.64 26.38 -12.74
N LEU A 418 -8.70 25.08 -12.43
CA LEU A 418 -9.45 24.10 -13.23
C LEU A 418 -10.97 24.41 -13.27
N PRO A 419 -11.66 24.65 -12.14
CA PRO A 419 -13.06 25.09 -12.15
C PRO A 419 -13.32 26.34 -12.97
N ILE A 420 -12.44 27.33 -12.90
CA ILE A 420 -12.61 28.61 -13.61
C ILE A 420 -12.48 28.40 -15.11
N ILE A 421 -11.47 27.66 -15.57
CA ILE A 421 -11.25 27.39 -16.99
C ILE A 421 -12.39 26.54 -17.57
N ILE A 422 -12.75 25.43 -16.91
CA ILE A 422 -13.82 24.56 -17.42
C ILE A 422 -15.18 25.25 -17.32
N GLY A 423 -15.43 26.01 -16.25
CA GLY A 423 -16.65 26.80 -16.11
C GLY A 423 -16.75 27.84 -17.22
N GLY A 424 -15.69 28.63 -17.45
CA GLY A 424 -15.63 29.60 -18.53
C GLY A 424 -15.86 28.98 -19.90
N ILE A 425 -15.06 28.00 -20.30
CA ILE A 425 -15.20 27.34 -21.62
C ILE A 425 -16.56 26.63 -21.74
N GLY A 426 -17.03 25.97 -20.69
CA GLY A 426 -18.32 25.30 -20.66
C GLY A 426 -19.49 26.26 -20.82
N GLY A 427 -19.40 27.45 -20.22
CA GLY A 427 -20.39 28.51 -20.40
C GLY A 427 -20.36 29.12 -21.80
N LEU A 428 -19.30 28.90 -22.58
CA LEU A 428 -19.22 29.31 -24.00
C LEU A 428 -19.96 28.36 -24.97
N ILE A 429 -20.35 27.17 -24.54
CA ILE A 429 -20.97 26.15 -25.40
C ILE A 429 -22.22 26.66 -26.16
N PRO A 430 -23.15 27.43 -25.54
CA PRO A 430 -24.31 27.97 -26.27
C PRO A 430 -23.94 28.84 -27.47
N LEU A 431 -22.88 29.66 -27.33
CA LEU A 431 -22.38 30.52 -28.43
C LEU A 431 -21.84 29.68 -29.59
N PHE A 432 -21.06 28.63 -29.30
CA PHE A 432 -20.53 27.76 -30.34
C PHE A 432 -21.64 26.97 -31.05
N ASN A 433 -22.61 26.46 -30.28
CA ASN A 433 -23.79 25.80 -30.86
C ASN A 433 -24.53 26.76 -31.80
N PHE A 434 -24.73 28.01 -31.39
CA PHE A 434 -25.36 29.06 -32.19
C PHE A 434 -24.57 29.37 -33.48
N VAL A 435 -23.24 29.55 -33.38
CA VAL A 435 -22.39 29.82 -34.54
C VAL A 435 -22.44 28.67 -35.54
N ILE A 436 -22.40 27.42 -35.06
CA ILE A 436 -22.43 26.21 -35.90
C ILE A 436 -23.82 26.03 -36.54
N SER A 437 -24.91 26.25 -35.80
CA SER A 437 -26.27 26.08 -36.32
C SER A 437 -26.66 27.16 -37.34
N ASN A 438 -26.14 28.38 -37.19
CA ASN A 438 -26.47 29.51 -38.07
C ASN A 438 -25.59 29.60 -39.33
N VAL A 439 -24.68 28.65 -39.56
CA VAL A 439 -23.99 28.51 -40.86
C VAL A 439 -24.99 28.22 -41.98
N THR A 440 -26.17 27.69 -41.68
CA THR A 440 -27.30 27.56 -42.61
C THR A 440 -28.32 28.68 -42.36
N PHE A 441 -28.26 29.73 -43.18
CA PHE A 441 -29.03 30.98 -43.11
C PHE A 441 -30.54 30.80 -42.85
N ASN A 442 -31.07 31.50 -41.82
CA ASN A 442 -32.40 32.10 -41.86
C ASN A 442 -32.41 33.40 -41.02
N PRO A 443 -32.86 34.55 -41.56
CA PRO A 443 -32.62 35.87 -40.95
C PRO A 443 -33.66 36.30 -39.90
N SER A 444 -34.68 35.47 -39.61
CA SER A 444 -35.67 35.77 -38.58
C SER A 444 -35.18 35.35 -37.19
N PHE A 445 -34.37 36.23 -36.61
CA PHE A 445 -33.85 36.09 -35.25
C PHE A 445 -34.99 36.25 -34.23
N ASN A 446 -35.18 35.28 -33.35
CA ASN A 446 -36.17 35.38 -32.29
C ASN A 446 -35.50 35.01 -30.95
N PHE A 447 -35.45 35.94 -29.99
CA PHE A 447 -34.84 35.74 -28.66
C PHE A 447 -35.41 34.49 -27.93
N ALA A 448 -36.65 34.11 -28.23
CA ALA A 448 -37.27 32.88 -27.73
C ALA A 448 -36.51 31.60 -28.13
N SER A 449 -35.93 31.56 -29.33
CA SER A 449 -35.17 30.39 -29.82
C SER A 449 -33.82 30.18 -29.12
N LEU A 450 -33.22 31.26 -28.58
CA LEU A 450 -32.02 31.20 -27.73
C LEU A 450 -32.33 30.65 -26.34
N PHE A 451 -33.45 31.08 -25.76
CA PHE A 451 -33.96 30.53 -24.49
C PHE A 451 -34.27 29.03 -24.61
N ASP A 452 -34.89 28.60 -25.70
CA ASP A 452 -35.14 27.18 -25.96
C ASP A 452 -33.85 26.37 -26.13
N LEU A 453 -32.80 26.96 -26.74
CA LEU A 453 -31.47 26.34 -26.88
C LEU A 453 -30.75 26.16 -25.54
N ILE A 454 -30.89 27.13 -24.63
CA ILE A 454 -30.24 27.14 -23.31
C ILE A 454 -30.97 26.26 -22.29
N PHE A 455 -32.29 26.14 -22.40
CA PHE A 455 -33.12 25.27 -21.55
C PHE A 455 -33.35 23.87 -22.14
N THR A 456 -32.60 23.49 -23.18
CA THR A 456 -32.57 22.10 -23.62
C THR A 456 -32.04 21.18 -22.51
N TYR A 457 -32.58 19.96 -22.44
CA TYR A 457 -32.06 18.89 -21.57
C TYR A 457 -30.54 18.70 -21.70
N ASP A 458 -30.00 19.04 -22.87
CA ASP A 458 -28.61 18.92 -23.25
C ASP A 458 -27.70 19.84 -22.43
N PHE A 459 -28.12 21.09 -22.18
CA PHE A 459 -27.35 22.05 -21.39
C PHE A 459 -27.20 21.60 -19.93
N ILE A 460 -28.28 21.05 -19.35
CA ILE A 460 -28.28 20.50 -17.99
C ILE A 460 -27.33 19.30 -17.89
N ILE A 461 -27.39 18.38 -18.87
CA ILE A 461 -26.51 17.20 -18.92
C ILE A 461 -25.04 17.62 -19.04
N ILE A 462 -24.74 18.60 -19.91
CA ILE A 462 -23.39 19.16 -20.07
C ILE A 462 -22.90 19.76 -18.76
N PHE A 463 -23.70 20.61 -18.11
CA PHE A 463 -23.33 21.23 -16.83
C PHE A 463 -22.97 20.18 -15.77
N PHE A 464 -23.81 19.17 -15.58
CA PHE A 464 -23.56 18.12 -14.59
C PHE A 464 -22.39 17.21 -14.96
N SER A 465 -22.17 16.94 -16.25
CA SER A 465 -21.03 16.13 -16.70
C SER A 465 -19.69 16.81 -16.40
N LEU A 466 -19.58 18.11 -16.68
CA LEU A 466 -18.39 18.92 -16.40
C LEU A 466 -18.22 19.15 -14.89
N LEU A 467 -19.31 19.38 -14.15
CA LEU A 467 -19.29 19.46 -12.69
C LEU A 467 -18.76 18.16 -12.07
N TYR A 468 -19.19 17.00 -12.57
CA TYR A 468 -18.71 15.70 -12.11
C TYR A 468 -17.20 15.55 -12.36
N CYS A 469 -16.72 15.93 -13.55
CA CYS A 469 -15.31 15.91 -13.88
C CYS A 469 -14.47 16.80 -12.95
N VAL A 470 -14.93 18.03 -12.66
CA VAL A 470 -14.29 18.93 -11.70
C VAL A 470 -14.27 18.31 -10.31
N TYR A 471 -15.41 17.80 -9.84
CA TYR A 471 -15.52 17.18 -8.52
C TYR A 471 -14.57 15.99 -8.36
N VAL A 472 -14.52 15.08 -9.33
CA VAL A 472 -13.66 13.90 -9.30
C VAL A 472 -12.18 14.31 -9.27
N SER A 473 -11.78 15.28 -10.11
CA SER A 473 -10.41 15.78 -10.18
C SER A 473 -9.98 16.43 -8.87
N SER A 474 -10.79 17.37 -8.36
CA SER A 474 -10.56 18.04 -7.08
C SER A 474 -10.56 17.06 -5.90
N TYR A 475 -11.42 16.03 -5.94
CA TYR A 475 -11.43 14.95 -4.95
C TYR A 475 -10.07 14.25 -4.92
N TYR A 476 -9.57 13.78 -6.06
CA TYR A 476 -8.29 13.07 -6.09
C TYR A 476 -7.12 14.00 -5.75
N PHE A 477 -7.05 15.23 -6.27
CA PHE A 477 -5.96 16.15 -5.93
C PHE A 477 -5.87 16.42 -4.42
N LEU A 478 -7.00 16.68 -3.75
CA LEU A 478 -7.02 16.87 -2.29
C LEU A 478 -6.71 15.60 -1.50
N LYS A 479 -6.99 14.42 -2.06
CA LYS A 479 -6.65 13.14 -1.44
C LYS A 479 -5.14 12.93 -1.37
N ILE A 480 -4.42 13.36 -2.40
CA ILE A 480 -2.97 13.21 -2.52
C ILE A 480 -2.25 13.99 -1.42
N ILE A 481 -2.64 15.25 -1.21
CA ILE A 481 -2.01 16.12 -0.22
C ILE A 481 -2.51 15.89 1.21
N ASN A 482 -3.49 14.98 1.38
CA ASN A 482 -4.15 14.65 2.64
C ASN A 482 -4.56 15.88 3.47
N TYR A 483 -5.24 16.84 2.84
CA TYR A 483 -5.60 18.10 3.48
C TYR A 483 -6.75 17.93 4.49
N GLU A 484 -6.59 18.46 5.71
CA GLU A 484 -7.56 18.26 6.81
C GLU A 484 -8.96 18.79 6.49
N ARG A 485 -9.05 19.96 5.83
CA ARG A 485 -10.33 20.61 5.45
C ARG A 485 -10.80 20.29 4.03
N ARG A 486 -10.52 19.07 3.56
CA ARG A 486 -10.84 18.62 2.20
C ARG A 486 -12.28 18.88 1.77
N LYS A 487 -13.26 18.66 2.65
CA LYS A 487 -14.69 18.86 2.31
C LYS A 487 -14.99 20.31 1.94
N ILE A 488 -14.44 21.26 2.68
CA ILE A 488 -14.66 22.70 2.44
C ILE A 488 -14.06 23.10 1.10
N LEU A 489 -12.83 22.68 0.81
CA LEU A 489 -12.17 22.98 -0.47
C LEU A 489 -12.90 22.36 -1.67
N LEU A 490 -13.50 21.18 -1.52
CA LEU A 490 -14.34 20.59 -2.57
C LEU A 490 -15.58 21.44 -2.86
N VAL A 491 -16.26 21.92 -1.80
CA VAL A 491 -17.42 22.80 -1.97
C VAL A 491 -17.00 24.09 -2.67
N VAL A 492 -15.92 24.72 -2.23
CA VAL A 492 -15.40 25.97 -2.84
C VAL A 492 -15.06 25.76 -4.32
N SER A 493 -14.36 24.67 -4.66
CA SER A 493 -14.00 24.33 -6.05
C SER A 493 -15.25 24.16 -6.93
N ASN A 494 -16.26 23.45 -6.45
CA ASN A 494 -17.52 23.26 -7.18
C ASN A 494 -18.33 24.55 -7.30
N THR A 495 -18.37 25.40 -6.27
CA THR A 495 -19.04 26.70 -6.34
C THR A 495 -18.36 27.63 -7.33
N LEU A 496 -17.02 27.62 -7.39
CA LEU A 496 -16.28 28.41 -8.38
C LEU A 496 -16.58 27.96 -9.80
N TYR A 497 -16.67 26.65 -10.05
CA TYR A 497 -17.11 26.13 -11.34
C TYR A 497 -18.51 26.64 -11.70
N GLY A 498 -19.47 26.51 -10.78
CA GLY A 498 -20.84 26.97 -11.01
C GLY A 498 -20.90 28.46 -11.34
N LEU A 499 -20.23 29.30 -10.55
CA LEU A 499 -20.17 30.74 -10.78
C LEU A 499 -19.53 31.08 -12.13
N ALA A 500 -18.36 30.51 -12.43
CA ALA A 500 -17.66 30.76 -13.70
C ALA A 500 -18.51 30.35 -14.91
N PHE A 501 -19.19 29.21 -14.81
CA PHE A 501 -20.09 28.71 -15.86
C PHE A 501 -21.28 29.63 -16.11
N PHE A 502 -22.00 30.01 -15.05
CA PHE A 502 -23.15 30.90 -15.19
C PHE A 502 -22.76 32.32 -15.61
N PHE A 503 -21.67 32.89 -15.07
CA PHE A 503 -21.19 34.21 -15.50
C PHE A 503 -20.81 34.23 -16.98
N SER A 504 -20.09 33.21 -17.46
CA SER A 504 -19.74 33.12 -18.87
C SER A 504 -20.99 32.98 -19.77
N CYS A 505 -21.96 32.15 -19.35
CA CYS A 505 -23.21 31.98 -20.07
C CYS A 505 -24.04 33.28 -20.13
N ILE A 506 -24.19 33.98 -19.01
CA ILE A 506 -24.90 35.28 -18.94
C ILE A 506 -24.22 36.34 -19.81
N ASN A 507 -22.89 36.41 -19.78
CA ASN A 507 -22.16 37.38 -20.60
C ASN A 507 -22.36 37.14 -22.11
N ILE A 508 -22.44 35.88 -22.53
CA ILE A 508 -22.78 35.53 -23.91
C ILE A 508 -24.21 35.93 -24.23
N LEU A 509 -25.15 35.59 -23.35
CA LEU A 509 -26.56 35.92 -23.50
C LEU A 509 -26.81 37.42 -23.62
N ASN A 510 -25.99 38.24 -22.98
CA ASN A 510 -26.05 39.69 -23.09
C ASN A 510 -25.35 40.22 -24.36
N TYR A 511 -24.47 39.43 -24.98
CA TYR A 511 -23.71 39.80 -26.18
C TYR A 511 -24.44 39.43 -27.47
N ILE A 512 -25.12 38.28 -27.48
CA ILE A 512 -26.02 37.83 -28.56
C ILE A 512 -27.34 38.59 -28.46
#